data_AF-A0A810DX19-F1
#
_entry.id   AF-A0A810DX19-F1
#
_cell.length_a   1.000
_cell.length_b   1.000
_cell.length_c   1.000
_cell.angle_alpha   90.00
_cell.angle_beta   90.00
_cell.angle_gamma   90.00
#
_symmetry.space_group_name_H-M   'P 1'
#
loop_
_entity.id
_entity.type
_entity.pdbx_description
1 polymer ?
#
loop_
_entity_poly.entity_id
_entity_poly.type
_entity_poly.pdbx_seq_one_letter_code
_entity_poly.pdbx_strand_id
1 'polypeptide(L)'
;MTMTPQQVQKHVMDYLEATECQVIEKSPAHVTVKLSPRADQMLTDRPYYWGFVERTGAEPQTLSFTFVFDPEKYDAANAPAPGGGRGGIGLNGAGGIGNAAADGGLDAPGTASSATASGRPAPPIPAGGGAAPGQAPNAGGAFPAASPGLSAGGDTGPGQASANPVPGAGSSPAPSAGVAAVGAGNAPAANAGPNDSILSRYFGVTPMLPRLGPGLIRREDVTYGSRRLRQIWSAAQTEGKCLHLFEVPGSLQRMTLFSAAYEPWLAVCFKVELRCDLKREELHFIGVSLLTGELRENFGSRLNSIQLSPRLPENVHIQPYELTVSTGADLLERRIVSKLSGQDYGWAEAARRRLQGELEIIDAYYGELLKEPDEEQRLAVEEQYNGRRKETIWQYEPHISVSPVIYGLFHLRKQ
;
A
#
# COMPACT_ATOMS: atom_id res chain seq x y z
N MET A 1 2.95 -1.73 -17.14
CA MET A 1 1.51 -2.02 -17.01
C MET A 1 0.86 -0.88 -16.23
N THR A 2 -0.29 -0.38 -16.71
CA THR A 2 -1.15 0.57 -15.99
C THR A 2 -2.45 -0.15 -15.64
N MET A 3 -2.91 -0.04 -14.39
CA MET A 3 -4.26 -0.52 -14.02
C MET A 3 -5.31 0.52 -14.37
N THR A 4 -6.51 0.06 -14.75
CA THR A 4 -7.67 0.94 -14.93
C THR A 4 -8.27 1.34 -13.57
N PRO A 5 -8.95 2.49 -13.46
CA PRO A 5 -9.64 2.89 -12.22
C PRO A 5 -10.63 1.83 -11.72
N GLN A 6 -11.28 1.11 -12.63
CA GLN A 6 -12.19 -0.01 -12.32
C GLN A 6 -11.47 -1.20 -11.66
N GLN A 7 -10.25 -1.52 -12.10
CA GLN A 7 -9.43 -2.57 -11.47
C GLN A 7 -8.95 -2.13 -10.08
N VAL A 8 -8.54 -0.86 -9.94
CA VAL A 8 -8.17 -0.29 -8.64
C VAL A 8 -9.36 -0.31 -7.68
N GLN A 9 -10.54 0.12 -8.13
CA GLN A 9 -11.79 0.05 -7.36
C GLN A 9 -12.09 -1.38 -6.94
N LYS A 10 -12.03 -2.36 -7.85
CA LYS A 10 -12.26 -3.77 -7.51
C LYS A 10 -11.33 -4.23 -6.39
N HIS A 11 -10.02 -4.05 -6.52
CA HIS A 11 -9.07 -4.52 -5.51
C HIS A 11 -9.21 -3.82 -4.15
N VAL A 12 -9.60 -2.54 -4.15
CA VAL A 12 -9.89 -1.81 -2.90
C VAL A 12 -11.19 -2.33 -2.28
N MET A 13 -12.22 -2.66 -3.06
CA MET A 13 -13.44 -3.30 -2.55
C MET A 13 -13.16 -4.70 -2.01
N ASP A 14 -12.42 -5.54 -2.75
CA ASP A 14 -12.02 -6.88 -2.30
C ASP A 14 -11.32 -6.82 -0.92
N TYR A 15 -10.44 -5.82 -0.71
CA TYR A 15 -9.78 -5.58 0.58
C TYR A 15 -10.73 -5.07 1.67
N LEU A 16 -11.64 -4.16 1.36
CA LEU A 16 -12.59 -3.60 2.33
C LEU A 16 -13.62 -4.64 2.78
N GLU A 17 -14.05 -5.52 1.87
CA GLU A 17 -14.91 -6.67 2.17
C GLU A 17 -14.15 -7.71 3.01
N ALA A 18 -12.90 -8.06 2.64
CA ALA A 18 -12.06 -8.99 3.40
C ALA A 18 -11.63 -8.49 4.78
N THR A 19 -11.61 -7.17 5.01
CA THR A 19 -11.31 -6.57 6.32
C THR A 19 -12.57 -6.22 7.12
N GLU A 20 -13.76 -6.65 6.67
CA GLU A 20 -15.06 -6.40 7.32
C GLU A 20 -15.34 -4.90 7.58
N CYS A 21 -14.91 -4.03 6.65
CA CYS A 21 -15.19 -2.59 6.71
C CYS A 21 -16.68 -2.31 6.45
N GLN A 22 -17.27 -1.39 7.21
CA GLN A 22 -18.68 -1.03 7.05
C GLN A 22 -18.83 -0.03 5.89
N VAL A 23 -19.32 -0.51 4.76
CA VAL A 23 -19.65 0.34 3.60
C VAL A 23 -20.89 1.18 3.92
N ILE A 24 -20.75 2.50 3.85
CA ILE A 24 -21.83 3.48 4.06
C ILE A 24 -22.45 3.86 2.71
N GLU A 25 -21.62 4.05 1.68
CA GLU A 25 -22.05 4.48 0.35
C GLU A 25 -21.18 3.82 -0.72
N LYS A 26 -21.80 3.37 -1.82
CA LYS A 26 -21.11 2.74 -2.97
C LYS A 26 -21.56 3.42 -4.26
N SER A 27 -20.67 4.19 -4.86
CA SER A 27 -20.85 4.86 -6.15
C SER A 27 -19.82 4.33 -7.17
N PRO A 28 -20.07 4.43 -8.49
CA PRO A 28 -19.06 4.11 -9.50
C PRO A 28 -17.80 4.98 -9.43
N ALA A 29 -17.89 6.21 -8.92
CA ALA A 29 -16.77 7.15 -8.82
C ALA A 29 -16.11 7.20 -7.44
N HIS A 30 -16.87 6.91 -6.36
CA HIS A 30 -16.40 6.97 -4.98
C HIS A 30 -17.03 5.90 -4.09
N VAL A 31 -16.36 5.56 -3.00
CA VAL A 31 -16.89 4.64 -1.98
C VAL A 31 -16.62 5.24 -0.61
N THR A 32 -17.67 5.39 0.19
CA THR A 32 -17.58 5.89 1.57
C THR A 32 -17.69 4.71 2.53
N VAL A 33 -16.67 4.49 3.34
CA VAL A 33 -16.60 3.39 4.32
C VAL A 33 -16.20 3.90 5.70
N LYS A 34 -16.70 3.23 6.74
CA LYS A 34 -16.12 3.25 8.08
C LYS A 34 -15.19 2.04 8.21
N LEU A 35 -13.93 2.28 8.56
CA LEU A 35 -12.94 1.21 8.68
C LEU A 35 -13.29 0.27 9.83
N SER A 36 -12.94 -1.00 9.70
CA SER A 36 -12.89 -1.92 10.85
C SER A 36 -11.68 -1.61 11.74
N PRO A 37 -11.64 -2.06 13.00
CA PRO A 37 -10.49 -1.85 13.89
C PRO A 37 -9.17 -2.31 13.27
N ARG A 38 -9.19 -3.48 12.62
CA ARG A 38 -8.06 -4.07 11.90
C ARG A 38 -7.59 -3.19 10.73
N ALA A 39 -8.51 -2.72 9.89
CA ALA A 39 -8.17 -1.83 8.78
C ALA A 39 -7.67 -0.45 9.24
N ASP A 40 -8.24 0.11 10.31
CA ASP A 40 -7.82 1.41 10.88
C ASP A 40 -6.39 1.34 11.44
N GLN A 41 -6.04 0.26 12.16
CA GLN A 41 -4.66 0.02 12.63
C GLN A 41 -3.65 0.04 11.47
N MET A 42 -3.93 -0.70 10.40
CA MET A 42 -2.99 -0.86 9.26
C MET A 42 -2.95 0.35 8.32
N LEU A 43 -4.05 1.09 8.16
CA LEU A 43 -4.12 2.19 7.20
C LEU A 43 -3.83 3.56 7.81
N THR A 44 -4.16 3.80 9.07
CA THR A 44 -4.20 5.18 9.62
C THR A 44 -2.97 5.58 10.42
N ASP A 45 -2.11 4.61 10.79
CA ASP A 45 -0.86 4.82 11.51
C ASP A 45 -1.05 5.66 12.80
N ARG A 46 -1.95 5.19 13.67
CA ARG A 46 -2.35 5.84 14.92
C ARG A 46 -1.89 5.05 16.17
N PRO A 47 -0.59 4.76 16.36
CA PRO A 47 -0.12 3.85 17.41
C PRO A 47 -0.51 4.30 18.82
N TYR A 48 -0.49 5.60 19.12
CA TYR A 48 -0.90 6.13 20.43
C TYR A 48 -2.39 5.93 20.74
N TYR A 49 -3.25 5.95 19.71
CA TYR A 49 -4.68 5.73 19.88
C TYR A 49 -4.95 4.26 20.19
N TRP A 50 -4.36 3.35 19.40
CA TRP A 50 -4.52 1.92 19.58
C TRP A 50 -3.90 1.43 20.91
N GLY A 51 -2.71 1.89 21.26
CA GLY A 51 -2.10 1.64 22.57
C GLY A 51 -2.80 2.32 23.77
N PHE A 52 -3.78 3.20 23.54
CA PHE A 52 -4.73 3.64 24.57
C PHE A 52 -5.94 2.71 24.65
N VAL A 53 -6.56 2.39 23.51
CA VAL A 53 -7.71 1.48 23.41
C VAL A 53 -7.38 0.11 24.02
N GLU A 54 -6.27 -0.50 23.62
CA GLU A 54 -5.82 -1.82 24.10
C GLU A 54 -5.57 -1.87 25.61
N ARG A 55 -5.05 -0.77 26.18
CA ARG A 55 -4.72 -0.65 27.61
C ARG A 55 -5.91 -0.27 28.49
N THR A 56 -6.93 0.35 27.91
CA THR A 56 -8.14 0.80 28.65
C THR A 56 -9.35 -0.09 28.43
N GLY A 57 -9.33 -0.95 27.41
CA GLY A 57 -10.49 -1.77 27.02
C GLY A 57 -11.67 -0.96 26.47
N ALA A 58 -11.44 0.30 26.08
CA ALA A 58 -12.47 1.18 25.55
C ALA A 58 -12.96 0.73 24.16
N GLU A 59 -14.21 1.06 23.79
CA GLU A 59 -14.72 0.72 22.46
C GLU A 59 -13.93 1.44 21.34
N PRO A 60 -13.50 0.71 20.29
CA PRO A 60 -12.70 1.28 19.21
C PRO A 60 -13.51 2.23 18.32
N GLN A 61 -13.05 3.48 18.24
CA GLN A 61 -13.54 4.54 17.36
C GLN A 61 -12.64 4.64 16.13
N THR A 62 -13.05 3.93 15.08
CA THR A 62 -12.38 3.89 13.77
C THR A 62 -12.75 5.10 12.91
N LEU A 63 -11.85 5.46 12.00
CA LEU A 63 -12.07 6.55 11.05
C LEU A 63 -12.96 6.13 9.87
N SER A 64 -13.61 7.13 9.27
CA SER A 64 -14.37 6.98 8.03
C SER A 64 -13.66 7.71 6.88
N PHE A 65 -13.63 7.07 5.72
CA PHE A 65 -12.97 7.56 4.51
C PHE A 65 -13.92 7.52 3.32
N THR A 66 -13.80 8.51 2.43
CA THR A 66 -14.36 8.47 1.08
C THR A 66 -13.21 8.27 0.11
N PHE A 67 -13.10 7.06 -0.43
CA PHE A 67 -12.12 6.73 -1.47
C PHE A 67 -12.69 7.12 -2.83
N VAL A 68 -12.02 8.05 -3.52
CA VAL A 68 -12.41 8.55 -4.84
C VAL A 68 -11.51 7.90 -5.90
N PHE A 69 -12.10 7.18 -6.84
CA PHE A 69 -11.35 6.45 -7.89
C PHE A 69 -11.23 7.26 -9.17
N ASP A 70 -12.27 8.03 -9.52
CA ASP A 70 -12.32 8.96 -10.63
C ASP A 70 -12.51 10.39 -10.09
N PRO A 71 -11.43 11.16 -9.81
CA PRO A 71 -11.54 12.49 -9.21
C PRO A 71 -12.36 13.45 -10.10
N GLU A 72 -12.14 13.45 -11.42
CA GLU A 72 -12.87 14.30 -12.37
C GLU A 72 -14.40 14.12 -12.30
N LYS A 73 -14.87 12.87 -12.17
CA LYS A 73 -16.31 12.57 -12.09
C LYS A 73 -16.88 12.92 -10.72
N TYR A 74 -16.12 12.69 -9.65
CA TYR A 74 -16.53 13.06 -8.30
C TYR A 74 -16.60 14.58 -8.14
N ASP A 75 -15.61 15.31 -8.64
CA ASP A 75 -15.57 16.77 -8.60
C ASP A 75 -16.64 17.39 -9.51
N ALA A 76 -16.96 16.80 -10.67
CA ALA A 76 -18.10 17.22 -11.49
C ALA A 76 -19.46 16.95 -10.82
N ALA A 77 -19.61 15.83 -10.10
CA ALA A 77 -20.85 15.47 -9.40
C ALA A 77 -21.07 16.26 -8.09
N ASN A 78 -19.98 16.71 -7.45
CA ASN A 78 -19.99 17.40 -6.16
C ASN A 78 -19.57 18.88 -6.26
N ALA A 79 -19.45 19.41 -7.48
CA ALA A 79 -19.21 20.83 -7.71
C ALA A 79 -20.39 21.65 -7.13
N PRO A 80 -20.12 22.74 -6.39
CA PRO A 80 -21.18 23.64 -5.97
C PRO A 80 -21.82 24.25 -7.22
N ALA A 81 -23.13 24.03 -7.39
CA ALA A 81 -23.87 24.64 -8.50
C ALA A 81 -23.65 26.17 -8.50
N PRO A 82 -23.42 26.80 -9.66
CA PRO A 82 -23.23 28.25 -9.72
C PRO A 82 -24.48 28.94 -9.16
N GLY A 83 -24.28 29.68 -8.07
CA GLY A 83 -25.37 30.22 -7.27
C GLY A 83 -26.34 31.08 -8.08
N GLY A 84 -27.64 30.82 -7.94
CA GLY A 84 -28.70 31.49 -8.70
C GLY A 84 -28.77 33.00 -8.42
N GLY A 85 -28.14 33.79 -9.27
CA GLY A 85 -28.22 35.24 -9.27
C GLY A 85 -29.49 35.76 -9.97
N ARG A 86 -30.57 35.90 -9.19
CA ARG A 86 -31.76 36.80 -9.32
C ARG A 86 -32.27 37.13 -10.75
N GLY A 87 -33.55 36.84 -10.99
CA GLY A 87 -34.24 37.07 -12.27
C GLY A 87 -34.29 38.53 -12.75
N GLY A 88 -34.45 38.69 -14.07
CA GLY A 88 -34.40 40.00 -14.74
C GLY A 88 -35.77 40.59 -15.10
N ILE A 89 -35.70 41.74 -15.79
CA ILE A 89 -36.79 42.37 -16.56
C ILE A 89 -36.14 42.86 -17.86
N GLY A 90 -36.68 42.48 -19.02
CA GLY A 90 -36.16 42.88 -20.34
C GLY A 90 -36.98 44.02 -20.96
N LEU A 91 -36.47 44.60 -22.06
CA LEU A 91 -37.22 45.44 -23.01
C LEU A 91 -36.47 45.55 -24.36
N ASN A 92 -37.21 45.28 -25.46
CA ASN A 92 -37.06 45.55 -26.91
C ASN A 92 -35.84 46.37 -27.44
N GLY A 93 -35.38 46.22 -28.70
CA GLY A 93 -35.82 45.39 -29.85
C GLY A 93 -35.23 45.88 -31.21
N ALA A 94 -35.58 45.22 -32.32
CA ALA A 94 -35.19 45.47 -33.74
C ALA A 94 -33.72 45.17 -34.14
N GLY A 95 -33.39 44.70 -35.36
CA GLY A 95 -34.21 44.17 -36.47
C GLY A 95 -33.47 44.07 -37.83
N GLY A 96 -33.56 42.92 -38.54
CA GLY A 96 -33.01 42.67 -39.90
C GLY A 96 -31.47 42.51 -39.99
N ILE A 97 -30.82 41.94 -41.02
CA ILE A 97 -31.14 41.23 -42.30
C ILE A 97 -29.81 40.62 -42.84
N GLY A 98 -29.71 39.61 -43.73
CA GLY A 98 -30.70 38.70 -44.34
C GLY A 98 -30.10 37.92 -45.55
N ASN A 99 -30.42 36.62 -45.71
CA ASN A 99 -30.04 35.65 -46.78
C ASN A 99 -28.54 35.24 -46.89
N ALA A 100 -28.10 34.02 -47.25
CA ALA A 100 -28.64 32.72 -47.76
C ALA A 100 -28.19 32.33 -49.18
N ALA A 101 -27.98 31.02 -49.41
CA ALA A 101 -27.65 30.31 -50.67
C ALA A 101 -26.22 30.57 -51.24
N ALA A 102 -25.57 29.71 -52.04
CA ALA A 102 -25.76 28.28 -52.43
C ALA A 102 -24.34 27.69 -52.73
N ASP A 103 -24.01 26.43 -52.45
CA ASP A 103 -24.15 25.24 -53.32
C ASP A 103 -23.15 25.13 -54.51
N GLY A 104 -22.54 23.94 -54.71
CA GLY A 104 -22.06 23.48 -56.02
C GLY A 104 -20.56 23.13 -56.22
N GLY A 105 -20.28 21.87 -56.58
CA GLY A 105 -19.09 21.41 -57.33
C GLY A 105 -17.91 20.86 -56.49
N LEU A 106 -17.60 19.56 -56.46
CA LEU A 106 -17.03 18.67 -57.50
C LEU A 106 -15.58 18.99 -57.89
N ASP A 107 -14.61 18.21 -57.40
CA ASP A 107 -13.86 17.19 -58.18
C ASP A 107 -12.55 16.73 -57.50
N ALA A 108 -12.11 15.53 -57.84
CA ALA A 108 -10.86 14.87 -57.42
C ALA A 108 -10.33 14.02 -58.60
N PRO A 109 -9.19 13.31 -58.52
CA PRO A 109 -7.91 13.56 -57.84
C PRO A 109 -6.71 13.51 -58.84
N GLY A 110 -5.47 13.79 -58.38
CA GLY A 110 -4.22 13.49 -59.11
C GLY A 110 -2.99 13.60 -58.20
N THR A 111 -2.33 12.51 -57.78
CA THR A 111 -1.30 11.68 -58.46
C THR A 111 0.13 12.25 -58.46
N ALA A 112 1.07 11.41 -57.98
CA ALA A 112 2.54 11.48 -58.16
C ALA A 112 3.30 12.63 -57.45
N SER A 113 4.59 12.52 -57.08
CA SER A 113 5.46 11.36 -56.81
C SER A 113 6.73 11.82 -56.06
N SER A 114 7.39 10.88 -55.35
CA SER A 114 8.82 10.81 -54.97
C SER A 114 9.77 12.02 -55.17
N ALA A 115 10.56 12.35 -54.13
CA ALA A 115 12.03 12.47 -54.25
C ALA A 115 12.80 12.49 -52.91
N THR A 116 13.85 11.67 -52.90
CA THR A 116 14.96 11.45 -51.96
C THR A 116 15.82 12.67 -51.58
N ALA A 117 16.21 12.79 -50.30
CA ALA A 117 17.53 13.25 -49.80
C ALA A 117 17.62 12.95 -48.28
N SER A 118 18.50 12.11 -47.73
CA SER A 118 19.97 12.17 -47.66
C SER A 118 20.52 13.37 -46.89
N GLY A 119 20.88 13.17 -45.61
CA GLY A 119 21.61 14.15 -44.80
C GLY A 119 21.83 13.74 -43.33
N ARG A 120 23.02 13.25 -42.98
CA ARG A 120 23.50 13.20 -41.58
C ARG A 120 23.91 14.61 -41.15
N PRO A 121 23.78 14.94 -39.86
CA PRO A 121 24.97 15.40 -39.15
C PRO A 121 25.18 14.71 -37.79
N ALA A 122 26.42 14.82 -37.30
CA ALA A 122 26.87 14.35 -35.99
C ALA A 122 26.69 15.46 -34.91
N PRO A 123 26.95 15.21 -33.61
CA PRO A 123 26.26 15.89 -32.50
C PRO A 123 26.90 17.21 -32.03
N PRO A 124 26.14 18.04 -31.28
CA PRO A 124 26.68 19.14 -30.50
C PRO A 124 27.11 18.69 -29.08
N ILE A 125 28.24 19.22 -28.64
CA ILE A 125 28.71 19.22 -27.24
C ILE A 125 28.02 20.38 -26.49
N PRO A 126 27.62 20.22 -25.22
CA PRO A 126 27.47 21.34 -24.30
C PRO A 126 28.64 21.40 -23.30
N ALA A 127 29.27 22.57 -23.19
CA ALA A 127 30.33 22.84 -22.22
C ALA A 127 29.78 23.49 -20.95
N GLY A 128 30.41 23.19 -19.80
CA GLY A 128 30.62 24.09 -18.65
C GLY A 128 29.40 24.70 -17.94
N GLY A 129 29.14 24.28 -16.70
CA GLY A 129 28.21 24.98 -15.82
C GLY A 129 28.28 24.59 -14.35
N GLY A 130 28.89 25.45 -13.53
CA GLY A 130 28.48 25.77 -12.14
C GLY A 130 28.43 24.67 -11.07
N ALA A 131 29.26 24.80 -10.03
CA ALA A 131 29.32 23.90 -8.87
C ALA A 131 28.28 24.20 -7.75
N ALA A 132 28.30 23.32 -6.73
CA ALA A 132 27.74 23.41 -5.36
C ALA A 132 26.46 22.56 -5.09
N PRO A 133 26.28 22.00 -3.86
CA PRO A 133 26.75 20.63 -3.63
C PRO A 133 25.65 19.65 -3.18
N GLY A 134 25.79 18.39 -3.57
CA GLY A 134 24.91 17.28 -3.19
C GLY A 134 25.29 16.64 -1.86
N GLN A 135 24.31 16.45 -0.99
CA GLN A 135 24.47 15.94 0.38
C GLN A 135 24.55 14.40 0.40
N ALA A 136 25.65 13.83 0.90
CA ALA A 136 25.82 12.38 1.01
C ALA A 136 24.98 11.77 2.14
N PRO A 137 24.36 10.59 1.96
CA PRO A 137 23.65 9.89 3.03
C PRO A 137 24.64 9.18 3.97
N ASN A 138 24.52 9.46 5.26
CA ASN A 138 25.41 8.92 6.29
C ASN A 138 25.03 7.46 6.65
N ALA A 139 25.96 6.53 6.47
CA ALA A 139 25.84 5.15 6.95
C ALA A 139 26.69 4.99 8.23
N GLY A 140 26.01 4.87 9.38
CA GLY A 140 26.67 4.85 10.70
C GLY A 140 25.83 4.18 11.78
N GLY A 141 25.54 2.88 11.59
CA GLY A 141 24.86 2.07 12.60
C GLY A 141 25.81 1.66 13.73
N ALA A 142 25.79 2.39 14.85
CA ALA A 142 26.53 2.03 16.05
C ALA A 142 25.66 1.17 17.00
N PHE A 143 26.03 -0.10 17.17
CA PHE A 143 25.54 -0.93 18.27
C PHE A 143 26.24 -0.52 19.58
N PRO A 144 25.52 -0.30 20.70
CA PRO A 144 26.12 -0.37 22.02
C PRO A 144 26.24 -1.84 22.47
N ALA A 145 27.42 -2.22 22.94
CA ALA A 145 27.73 -3.58 23.39
C ALA A 145 27.12 -3.90 24.77
N ALA A 146 26.87 -5.19 25.01
CA ALA A 146 26.59 -5.72 26.35
C ALA A 146 27.88 -6.11 27.07
N SER A 147 27.95 -5.88 28.40
CA SER A 147 28.81 -6.55 29.41
C SER A 147 28.65 -5.83 30.77
N PRO A 148 29.07 -6.42 31.93
CA PRO A 148 28.52 -7.62 32.55
C PRO A 148 28.08 -7.34 34.01
N GLY A 149 27.52 -8.33 34.72
CA GLY A 149 26.92 -8.14 36.06
C GLY A 149 27.75 -8.62 37.27
N LEU A 150 27.20 -8.35 38.46
CA LEU A 150 27.40 -8.97 39.79
C LEU A 150 26.14 -8.58 40.61
N SER A 151 25.39 -9.37 41.38
CA SER A 151 25.55 -10.63 42.17
C SER A 151 25.32 -10.34 43.67
N ALA A 152 24.69 -11.31 44.36
CA ALA A 152 24.16 -11.28 45.74
C ALA A 152 22.85 -10.48 45.95
N GLY A 153 21.85 -10.96 46.70
CA GLY A 153 21.65 -12.26 47.36
C GLY A 153 20.70 -12.14 48.57
N GLY A 154 19.93 -13.19 48.93
CA GLY A 154 19.20 -13.26 50.21
C GLY A 154 17.67 -13.46 50.15
N ASP A 155 17.28 -14.73 49.98
CA ASP A 155 16.29 -15.53 50.74
C ASP A 155 15.13 -14.93 51.60
N THR A 156 14.15 -15.83 51.86
CA THR A 156 13.06 -15.85 52.87
C THR A 156 11.66 -15.35 52.49
N GLY A 157 10.66 -16.10 52.98
CA GLY A 157 9.23 -15.93 52.69
C GLY A 157 8.39 -15.42 53.87
N PRO A 158 7.20 -16.00 54.13
CA PRO A 158 5.95 -15.23 54.13
C PRO A 158 5.42 -14.79 55.52
N GLY A 159 4.53 -13.80 55.55
CA GLY A 159 3.85 -13.32 56.77
C GLY A 159 2.52 -12.58 56.49
N GLN A 160 1.59 -12.64 57.45
CA GLN A 160 0.20 -12.17 57.33
C GLN A 160 -0.09 -10.87 58.14
N ALA A 161 -1.27 -10.30 57.84
CA ALA A 161 -2.22 -9.68 58.78
C ALA A 161 -2.12 -8.19 59.19
N SER A 162 -3.29 -7.53 59.03
CA SER A 162 -3.92 -6.55 59.94
C SER A 162 -3.47 -5.06 59.86
N ALA A 163 -4.32 -4.04 60.08
CA ALA A 163 -5.71 -4.00 60.57
C ALA A 163 -6.56 -2.84 59.98
N ASN A 164 -7.88 -2.94 60.18
CA ASN A 164 -8.91 -1.87 60.03
C ASN A 164 -8.86 -0.87 61.24
N PRO A 165 -9.55 0.31 61.29
CA PRO A 165 -11.01 0.44 61.07
C PRO A 165 -11.59 1.79 60.55
N VAL A 166 -12.93 1.84 60.49
CA VAL A 166 -13.85 2.90 60.00
C VAL A 166 -14.24 3.90 61.13
N PRO A 167 -14.46 5.21 60.86
CA PRO A 167 -15.83 5.83 60.75
C PRO A 167 -15.91 6.99 59.70
N GLY A 168 -17.04 7.68 59.41
CA GLY A 168 -18.45 7.42 59.74
C GLY A 168 -19.40 8.66 59.71
N ALA A 169 -20.23 8.80 58.65
CA ALA A 169 -21.48 9.61 58.51
C ALA A 169 -21.49 11.17 58.48
N GLY A 170 -22.42 11.73 57.67
CA GLY A 170 -22.90 13.14 57.66
C GLY A 170 -22.14 14.13 56.75
N SER A 171 -22.74 15.14 56.09
CA SER A 171 -24.14 15.58 55.94
C SER A 171 -24.28 16.53 54.71
N SER A 172 -25.44 16.58 54.04
CA SER A 172 -25.77 17.64 53.06
C SER A 172 -26.30 18.91 53.74
N PRO A 173 -26.32 20.06 53.03
CA PRO A 173 -27.64 20.64 52.70
C PRO A 173 -27.76 21.30 51.31
N ALA A 174 -28.99 21.48 50.86
CA ALA A 174 -29.37 22.41 49.78
C ALA A 174 -29.70 23.81 50.37
N PRO A 175 -30.02 24.82 49.54
CA PRO A 175 -31.46 25.05 49.32
C PRO A 175 -31.85 25.48 47.89
N SER A 176 -33.16 25.48 47.67
CA SER A 176 -33.88 25.76 46.43
C SER A 176 -34.46 27.19 46.38
N ALA A 177 -34.73 27.69 45.16
CA ALA A 177 -35.98 28.39 44.80
C ALA A 177 -35.96 28.79 43.32
N GLY A 178 -37.12 28.76 42.66
CA GLY A 178 -37.32 29.32 41.33
C GLY A 178 -38.69 30.00 41.22
N VAL A 179 -38.92 30.76 40.16
CA VAL A 179 -40.24 31.30 39.78
C VAL A 179 -40.33 31.48 38.26
N ALA A 180 -41.53 31.22 37.73
CA ALA A 180 -41.93 31.47 36.34
C ALA A 180 -42.78 32.78 36.28
N ALA A 181 -43.38 33.29 35.20
CA ALA A 181 -43.77 32.75 33.89
C ALA A 181 -44.21 33.86 32.89
N VAL A 182 -44.53 33.47 31.64
CA VAL A 182 -45.43 34.11 30.61
C VAL A 182 -45.00 35.42 29.89
N GLY A 183 -45.24 35.50 28.56
CA GLY A 183 -45.86 36.73 27.98
C GLY A 183 -45.34 37.34 26.65
N ALA A 184 -45.66 36.73 25.50
CA ALA A 184 -45.87 37.32 24.16
C ALA A 184 -45.31 38.73 23.73
N GLY A 185 -44.46 38.71 22.69
CA GLY A 185 -44.74 39.36 21.39
C GLY A 185 -44.39 40.84 21.13
N ASN A 186 -43.33 41.10 20.36
CA ASN A 186 -43.41 41.94 19.15
C ASN A 186 -42.17 41.75 18.21
N ALA A 187 -42.33 42.07 16.93
CA ALA A 187 -41.28 42.18 15.91
C ALA A 187 -41.48 43.51 15.14
N PRO A 188 -40.58 43.98 14.24
CA PRO A 188 -39.32 43.38 13.77
C PRO A 188 -38.08 44.32 13.82
N ALA A 189 -36.88 43.76 13.70
CA ALA A 189 -35.68 44.51 13.32
C ALA A 189 -34.69 43.67 12.48
N ALA A 190 -34.46 44.17 11.25
CA ALA A 190 -33.38 43.90 10.27
C ALA A 190 -32.47 42.66 10.37
N ASN A 191 -32.31 42.00 9.22
CA ASN A 191 -31.27 41.00 8.93
C ASN A 191 -29.86 41.41 9.39
N ALA A 192 -29.22 40.56 10.20
CA ALA A 192 -27.77 40.45 10.29
C ALA A 192 -27.39 38.97 10.09
N GLY A 193 -26.61 38.67 9.06
CA GLY A 193 -26.08 37.31 8.85
C GLY A 193 -25.03 36.96 9.92
N PRO A 194 -24.73 35.68 10.15
CA PRO A 194 -23.87 35.22 11.26
C PRO A 194 -22.40 35.67 11.17
N ASN A 195 -22.02 36.42 10.11
CA ASN A 195 -20.66 36.84 9.82
C ASN A 195 -20.33 38.27 10.27
N ASP A 196 -21.31 39.07 10.70
CA ASP A 196 -21.13 40.50 11.00
C ASP A 196 -21.20 40.84 12.50
N SER A 197 -20.77 39.89 13.34
CA SER A 197 -20.54 40.15 14.77
C SER A 197 -19.28 41.00 14.97
N ILE A 198 -19.35 41.98 15.87
CA ILE A 198 -18.27 42.94 16.17
C ILE A 198 -16.95 42.23 16.57
N LEU A 199 -17.01 41.02 17.14
CA LEU A 199 -15.81 40.23 17.45
C LEU A 199 -14.99 39.84 16.21
N SER A 200 -15.63 39.54 15.07
CA SER A 200 -14.93 39.19 13.82
C SER A 200 -14.08 40.34 13.28
N ARG A 201 -14.44 41.59 13.61
CA ARG A 201 -13.70 42.79 13.18
C ARG A 201 -12.47 43.07 14.05
N TYR A 202 -12.43 42.56 15.28
CA TYR A 202 -11.31 42.76 16.21
C TYR A 202 -10.30 41.60 16.23
N PHE A 203 -10.74 40.37 16.04
CA PHE A 203 -9.87 39.17 16.11
C PHE A 203 -9.50 38.58 14.73
N GLY A 204 -9.99 39.19 13.66
CA GLY A 204 -9.86 38.68 12.30
C GLY A 204 -10.74 37.45 12.04
N VAL A 205 -10.84 37.04 10.78
CA VAL A 205 -11.42 35.74 10.43
C VAL A 205 -10.43 34.68 10.87
N THR A 206 -10.67 34.06 12.03
CA THR A 206 -9.91 32.88 12.44
C THR A 206 -10.11 31.81 11.37
N PRO A 207 -9.06 31.37 10.64
CA PRO A 207 -9.22 30.28 9.69
C PRO A 207 -9.70 29.08 10.49
N MET A 208 -10.86 28.55 10.11
CA MET A 208 -11.45 27.37 10.71
C MET A 208 -10.47 26.19 10.58
N LEU A 209 -9.68 25.97 11.63
CA LEU A 209 -8.81 24.82 11.79
C LEU A 209 -9.62 23.56 11.44
N PRO A 210 -9.11 22.65 10.59
CA PRO A 210 -9.84 21.45 10.22
C PRO A 210 -10.28 20.73 11.48
N ARG A 211 -11.61 20.60 11.68
CA ARG A 211 -12.18 19.96 12.88
C ARG A 211 -11.82 18.47 12.87
N LEU A 212 -10.68 18.15 13.47
CA LEU A 212 -10.14 16.80 13.59
C LEU A 212 -10.86 16.05 14.71
N GLY A 213 -12.16 15.79 14.51
CA GLY A 213 -13.01 15.06 15.45
C GLY A 213 -13.68 13.83 14.81
N PRO A 214 -14.16 12.87 15.62
CA PRO A 214 -14.93 11.73 15.13
C PRO A 214 -16.16 12.21 14.35
N GLY A 215 -16.35 11.71 13.13
CA GLY A 215 -17.45 12.10 12.24
C GLY A 215 -17.04 12.88 10.99
N LEU A 216 -15.80 13.40 10.90
CA LEU A 216 -15.28 13.93 9.63
C LEU A 216 -14.86 12.76 8.73
N ILE A 217 -15.65 12.51 7.68
CA ILE A 217 -15.30 11.56 6.63
C ILE A 217 -14.16 12.16 5.79
N ARG A 218 -13.00 11.50 5.78
CA ARG A 218 -11.82 12.01 5.06
C ARG A 218 -11.86 11.57 3.59
N ARG A 219 -11.94 12.51 2.66
CA ARG A 219 -11.72 12.22 1.23
C ARG A 219 -10.26 11.86 1.00
N GLU A 220 -10.03 10.80 0.23
CA GLU A 220 -8.71 10.46 -0.32
C GLU A 220 -8.88 9.94 -1.76
N ASP A 221 -8.08 10.47 -2.68
CA ASP A 221 -8.12 10.03 -4.08
C ASP A 221 -7.21 8.80 -4.26
N VAL A 222 -7.81 7.67 -4.69
CA VAL A 222 -7.20 6.34 -4.76
C VAL A 222 -7.01 5.95 -6.23
N THR A 223 -6.08 6.63 -6.88
CA THR A 223 -5.64 6.33 -8.26
C THR A 223 -4.40 5.41 -8.27
N TYR A 224 -4.07 4.85 -9.43
CA TYR A 224 -2.87 4.04 -9.61
C TYR A 224 -1.60 4.86 -9.30
N GLY A 225 -0.76 4.37 -8.37
CA GLY A 225 0.44 5.06 -7.87
C GLY A 225 0.24 5.91 -6.60
N SER A 226 -1.02 6.20 -6.22
CA SER A 226 -1.34 6.95 -4.99
C SER A 226 -0.73 6.31 -3.73
N ARG A 227 -0.41 7.14 -2.71
CA ARG A 227 0.13 6.65 -1.43
C ARG A 227 -0.85 5.70 -0.74
N ARG A 228 -2.16 6.03 -0.74
CA ARG A 228 -3.20 5.22 -0.12
C ARG A 228 -3.32 3.85 -0.74
N LEU A 229 -3.32 3.74 -2.07
CA LEU A 229 -3.39 2.45 -2.76
C LEU A 229 -2.18 1.56 -2.43
N ARG A 230 -0.97 2.14 -2.37
CA ARG A 230 0.24 1.42 -1.93
C ARG A 230 0.15 0.97 -0.46
N GLN A 231 -0.44 1.76 0.42
CA GLN A 231 -0.69 1.34 1.82
C GLN A 231 -1.68 0.19 1.89
N ILE A 232 -2.79 0.24 1.13
CA ILE A 232 -3.77 -0.86 1.05
C ILE A 232 -3.12 -2.14 0.54
N TRP A 233 -2.33 -2.08 -0.55
CA TRP A 233 -1.61 -3.26 -1.05
C TRP A 233 -0.55 -3.78 -0.07
N SER A 234 0.18 -2.91 0.62
CA SER A 234 1.15 -3.32 1.64
C SER A 234 0.49 -4.00 2.84
N ALA A 235 -0.67 -3.49 3.28
CA ALA A 235 -1.49 -4.11 4.33
C ALA A 235 -2.03 -5.47 3.88
N ALA A 236 -2.68 -5.52 2.70
CA ALA A 236 -3.19 -6.76 2.11
C ALA A 236 -2.10 -7.82 1.92
N GLN A 237 -0.92 -7.42 1.44
CA GLN A 237 0.23 -8.32 1.30
C GLN A 237 0.76 -8.79 2.66
N THR A 238 0.75 -7.93 3.68
CA THR A 238 1.26 -8.27 5.02
C THR A 238 0.32 -9.22 5.77
N GLU A 239 -0.99 -9.00 5.69
CA GLU A 239 -1.98 -9.90 6.27
C GLU A 239 -2.12 -11.20 5.47
N GLY A 240 -1.96 -11.15 4.15
CA GLY A 240 -2.05 -12.30 3.25
C GLY A 240 -0.79 -13.19 3.18
N LYS A 241 0.26 -12.94 3.98
CA LYS A 241 1.50 -13.74 3.95
C LYS A 241 1.29 -15.19 4.38
N CYS A 242 0.45 -15.40 5.39
CA CYS A 242 0.26 -16.70 6.04
C CYS A 242 -1.19 -17.15 5.90
N LEU A 243 -1.40 -18.28 5.22
CA LEU A 243 -2.71 -18.87 4.99
C LEU A 243 -2.87 -20.17 5.79
N HIS A 244 -4.10 -20.44 6.26
CA HIS A 244 -4.50 -21.71 6.84
C HIS A 244 -5.87 -22.06 6.28
N LEU A 245 -5.92 -23.06 5.38
CA LEU A 245 -7.07 -23.32 4.51
C LEU A 245 -7.37 -24.81 4.41
N PHE A 246 -8.67 -25.12 4.39
CA PHE A 246 -9.22 -26.46 4.31
C PHE A 246 -9.97 -26.64 2.99
N GLU A 247 -9.82 -27.79 2.34
CA GLU A 247 -10.66 -28.19 1.20
C GLU A 247 -12.13 -28.28 1.63
N VAL A 248 -13.02 -27.58 0.92
CA VAL A 248 -14.46 -27.62 1.20
C VAL A 248 -15.01 -28.96 0.69
N PRO A 249 -15.55 -29.83 1.58
CA PRO A 249 -16.11 -31.10 1.18
C PRO A 249 -17.34 -30.91 0.29
N GLY A 250 -17.39 -31.68 -0.80
CA GLY A 250 -18.58 -31.79 -1.64
C GLY A 250 -19.80 -32.23 -0.83
N SER A 251 -21.00 -31.90 -1.31
CA SER A 251 -22.29 -32.16 -0.63
C SER A 251 -22.43 -33.61 -0.13
N LEU A 252 -21.97 -34.59 -0.91
CA LEU A 252 -22.01 -36.01 -0.55
C LEU A 252 -21.23 -36.33 0.73
N GLN A 253 -20.07 -35.72 0.95
CA GLN A 253 -19.21 -36.01 2.12
C GLN A 253 -19.80 -35.48 3.43
N ARG A 254 -20.66 -34.44 3.37
CA ARG A 254 -21.43 -34.01 4.54
C ARG A 254 -22.49 -35.04 4.96
N MET A 255 -22.92 -35.91 4.05
CA MET A 255 -23.91 -36.96 4.30
C MET A 255 -23.31 -38.33 4.63
N THR A 256 -21.99 -38.51 4.56
CA THR A 256 -21.33 -39.79 4.88
C THR A 256 -21.11 -39.96 6.38
N LEU A 257 -21.29 -41.18 6.87
CA LEU A 257 -21.02 -41.57 8.27
C LEU A 257 -19.53 -41.54 8.65
N PHE A 258 -18.62 -41.56 7.67
CA PHE A 258 -17.19 -41.61 7.89
C PHE A 258 -16.55 -40.23 7.69
N SER A 259 -15.75 -39.80 8.67
CA SER A 259 -15.00 -38.55 8.59
C SER A 259 -13.88 -38.63 7.55
N ALA A 260 -13.75 -37.62 6.70
CA ALA A 260 -12.68 -37.56 5.70
C ALA A 260 -11.33 -37.23 6.36
N ALA A 261 -10.30 -38.02 6.05
CA ALA A 261 -8.93 -37.76 6.45
C ALA A 261 -8.31 -36.71 5.53
N TYR A 262 -7.87 -35.58 6.08
CA TYR A 262 -7.19 -34.52 5.35
C TYR A 262 -5.69 -34.55 5.61
N GLU A 263 -4.93 -34.63 4.52
CA GLU A 263 -3.48 -34.55 4.52
C GLU A 263 -3.05 -33.08 4.64
N PRO A 264 -2.10 -32.76 5.53
CA PRO A 264 -1.57 -31.42 5.70
C PRO A 264 -0.42 -31.14 4.72
N TRP A 265 -0.58 -30.10 3.91
CA TRP A 265 0.41 -29.62 2.95
C TRP A 265 0.93 -28.24 3.35
N LEU A 266 2.24 -28.08 3.49
CA LEU A 266 2.88 -26.77 3.55
C LEU A 266 3.16 -26.31 2.12
N ALA A 267 2.62 -25.17 1.70
CA ALA A 267 2.89 -24.62 0.37
C ALA A 267 3.39 -23.17 0.43
N VAL A 268 4.30 -22.85 -0.49
CA VAL A 268 4.96 -21.55 -0.60
C VAL A 268 4.97 -21.10 -2.06
N CYS A 269 4.64 -19.83 -2.27
CA CYS A 269 4.86 -19.11 -3.51
C CYS A 269 6.19 -18.36 -3.41
N PHE A 270 7.21 -18.86 -4.10
CA PHE A 270 8.49 -18.17 -4.24
C PHE A 270 8.44 -17.24 -5.44
N LYS A 271 8.74 -15.96 -5.22
CA LYS A 271 9.12 -15.04 -6.28
C LYS A 271 10.63 -15.12 -6.49
N VAL A 272 11.01 -15.59 -7.67
CA VAL A 272 12.39 -15.56 -8.17
C VAL A 272 12.51 -14.34 -9.06
N GLU A 273 13.48 -13.49 -8.78
CA GLU A 273 13.82 -12.36 -9.64
C GLU A 273 15.25 -12.52 -10.13
N LEU A 274 15.41 -12.64 -11.45
CA LEU A 274 16.70 -12.64 -12.12
C LEU A 274 16.93 -11.20 -12.61
N ARG A 275 17.98 -10.56 -12.10
CA ARG A 275 18.27 -9.14 -12.30
C ARG A 275 19.66 -8.96 -12.93
N CYS A 276 19.73 -8.12 -13.96
CA CYS A 276 20.92 -7.53 -14.53
C CYS A 276 20.48 -6.21 -15.21
N ASP A 277 20.94 -5.92 -16.43
CA ASP A 277 20.40 -4.85 -17.30
C ASP A 277 18.89 -5.01 -17.57
N LEU A 278 18.39 -6.25 -17.51
CA LEU A 278 16.97 -6.58 -17.56
C LEU A 278 16.53 -7.30 -16.29
N LYS A 279 15.24 -7.16 -15.94
CA LYS A 279 14.61 -7.88 -14.82
C LYS A 279 13.60 -8.90 -15.35
N ARG A 280 13.82 -10.18 -15.02
CA ARG A 280 12.84 -11.26 -15.20
C ARG A 280 12.28 -11.66 -13.83
N GLU A 281 10.97 -11.73 -13.71
CA GLU A 281 10.28 -12.16 -12.49
C GLU A 281 9.50 -13.45 -12.77
N GLU A 282 9.66 -14.46 -11.91
CA GLU A 282 8.99 -15.75 -12.00
C GLU A 282 8.33 -16.08 -10.65
N LEU A 283 7.15 -16.72 -10.70
CA LEU A 283 6.44 -17.20 -9.52
C LEU A 283 6.40 -18.73 -9.54
N HIS A 284 6.97 -19.36 -8.51
CA HIS A 284 6.96 -20.80 -8.34
C HIS A 284 6.15 -21.20 -7.10
N PHE A 285 4.99 -21.80 -7.34
CA PHE A 285 4.17 -22.41 -6.29
C PHE A 285 4.61 -23.86 -6.07
N ILE A 286 5.17 -24.15 -4.89
CA ILE A 286 5.67 -25.47 -4.50
C ILE A 286 4.97 -25.87 -3.20
N GLY A 287 4.51 -27.12 -3.12
CA GLY A 287 3.94 -27.71 -1.91
C GLY A 287 4.74 -28.93 -1.44
N VAL A 288 4.77 -29.17 -0.14
CA VAL A 288 5.29 -30.39 0.48
C VAL A 288 4.25 -30.97 1.43
N SER A 289 3.99 -32.27 1.37
CA SER A 289 3.18 -32.96 2.38
C SER A 289 3.94 -33.07 3.70
N LEU A 290 3.31 -32.64 4.80
CA LEU A 290 3.84 -32.82 6.17
C LEU A 290 3.53 -34.22 6.74
N LEU A 291 2.84 -35.07 5.98
CA LEU A 291 2.59 -36.48 6.32
C LEU A 291 3.58 -37.41 5.59
N THR A 292 3.79 -37.20 4.29
CA THR A 292 4.57 -38.12 3.45
C THR A 292 5.94 -37.57 3.02
N GLY A 293 6.18 -36.27 3.17
CA GLY A 293 7.34 -35.60 2.60
C GLY A 293 7.29 -35.42 1.07
N GLU A 294 6.17 -35.78 0.41
CA GLU A 294 6.02 -35.65 -1.04
C GLU A 294 6.08 -34.18 -1.46
N LEU A 295 7.04 -33.84 -2.33
CA LEU A 295 7.18 -32.52 -2.95
C LEU A 295 6.40 -32.46 -4.26
N ARG A 296 5.51 -31.47 -4.41
CA ARG A 296 4.79 -31.17 -5.65
C ARG A 296 5.08 -29.77 -6.17
N GLU A 297 5.49 -29.71 -7.43
CA GLU A 297 5.57 -28.47 -8.18
C GLU A 297 4.21 -28.07 -8.77
N ASN A 298 4.09 -26.78 -9.12
CA ASN A 298 2.87 -26.19 -9.66
C ASN A 298 1.62 -26.46 -8.79
N PHE A 299 1.82 -26.43 -7.47
CA PHE A 299 0.76 -26.72 -6.49
C PHE A 299 -0.42 -25.74 -6.62
N GLY A 300 -0.17 -24.52 -7.12
CA GLY A 300 -1.20 -23.53 -7.45
C GLY A 300 -2.28 -24.06 -8.42
N SER A 301 -1.93 -24.90 -9.42
CA SER A 301 -2.93 -25.49 -10.31
C SER A 301 -3.87 -26.46 -9.58
N ARG A 302 -3.40 -27.17 -8.54
CA ARG A 302 -4.25 -28.02 -7.68
C ARG A 302 -5.13 -27.18 -6.78
N LEU A 303 -4.60 -26.10 -6.19
CA LEU A 303 -5.39 -25.20 -5.35
C LEU A 303 -6.49 -24.48 -6.16
N ASN A 304 -6.21 -24.05 -7.39
CA ASN A 304 -7.18 -23.36 -8.25
C ASN A 304 -8.35 -24.25 -8.69
N SER A 305 -8.24 -25.59 -8.63
CA SER A 305 -9.32 -26.52 -8.98
C SER A 305 -10.21 -26.92 -7.79
N ILE A 306 -9.87 -26.47 -6.57
CA ILE A 306 -10.49 -26.88 -5.31
C ILE A 306 -11.09 -25.65 -4.62
N GLN A 307 -12.28 -25.77 -4.03
CA GLN A 307 -12.82 -24.72 -3.15
C GLN A 307 -12.17 -24.82 -1.78
N LEU A 308 -11.64 -23.70 -1.27
CA LEU A 308 -10.93 -23.62 0.00
C LEU A 308 -11.67 -22.71 0.98
N SER A 309 -11.64 -23.07 2.27
CA SER A 309 -12.27 -22.34 3.37
C SER A 309 -11.27 -22.14 4.52
N PRO A 310 -11.23 -20.96 5.18
CA PRO A 310 -10.44 -20.77 6.41
C PRO A 310 -11.07 -21.44 7.64
N ARG A 311 -12.33 -21.89 7.54
CA ARG A 311 -13.02 -22.65 8.60
C ARG A 311 -12.92 -24.14 8.32
N LEU A 312 -12.59 -24.91 9.37
CA LEU A 312 -12.60 -26.37 9.35
C LEU A 312 -14.02 -26.88 9.00
N PRO A 313 -14.18 -27.68 7.93
CA PRO A 313 -15.49 -28.21 7.54
C PRO A 313 -16.01 -29.33 8.45
N GLU A 314 -17.32 -29.56 8.39
CA GLU A 314 -18.00 -30.67 9.05
C GLU A 314 -17.56 -32.03 8.49
N ASN A 315 -17.53 -33.07 9.34
CA ASN A 315 -17.17 -34.45 9.01
C ASN A 315 -15.78 -34.62 8.36
N VAL A 316 -14.81 -33.83 8.82
CA VAL A 316 -13.39 -33.86 8.44
C VAL A 316 -12.51 -34.03 9.68
N HIS A 317 -11.40 -34.77 9.55
CA HIS A 317 -10.33 -34.81 10.54
C HIS A 317 -8.96 -34.60 9.89
N ILE A 318 -8.08 -33.90 10.59
CA ILE A 318 -6.71 -33.62 10.15
C ILE A 318 -5.83 -34.83 10.52
N GLN A 319 -5.03 -35.31 9.57
CA GLN A 319 -4.03 -36.33 9.84
C GLN A 319 -2.84 -35.74 10.62
N PRO A 320 -2.21 -36.50 11.54
CA PRO A 320 -1.07 -36.02 12.32
C PRO A 320 0.13 -35.65 11.43
N TYR A 321 0.99 -34.77 11.93
CA TYR A 321 2.18 -34.31 11.22
C TYR A 321 3.34 -35.26 11.54
N GLU A 322 3.89 -35.91 10.50
CA GLU A 322 5.13 -36.69 10.61
C GLU A 322 6.36 -35.78 10.45
N LEU A 323 6.23 -34.71 9.65
CA LEU A 323 7.25 -33.68 9.48
C LEU A 323 6.84 -32.37 10.14
N THR A 324 7.82 -31.72 10.78
CA THR A 324 7.63 -30.35 11.30
C THR A 324 7.58 -29.32 10.18
N VAL A 325 6.93 -28.18 10.43
CA VAL A 325 6.81 -27.09 9.46
C VAL A 325 8.18 -26.52 9.05
N SER A 326 9.15 -26.47 9.97
CA SER A 326 10.53 -26.06 9.66
C SER A 326 11.24 -27.06 8.74
N THR A 327 11.15 -28.36 9.01
CA THR A 327 11.69 -29.39 8.10
C THR A 327 11.02 -29.34 6.72
N GLY A 328 9.71 -29.05 6.68
CA GLY A 328 9.00 -28.79 5.42
C GLY A 328 9.54 -27.57 4.67
N ALA A 329 9.83 -26.48 5.38
CA ALA A 329 10.44 -25.28 4.80
C ALA A 329 11.86 -25.56 4.25
N ASP A 330 12.70 -26.30 4.98
CA ASP A 330 14.03 -26.71 4.51
C ASP A 330 13.96 -27.54 3.21
N LEU A 331 12.97 -28.43 3.09
CA LEU A 331 12.73 -29.21 1.88
C LEU A 331 12.30 -28.34 0.69
N LEU A 332 11.44 -27.33 0.93
CA LEU A 332 11.02 -26.37 -0.09
C LEU A 332 12.18 -25.47 -0.54
N GLU A 333 13.02 -25.00 0.39
CA GLU A 333 14.23 -24.22 0.09
C GLU A 333 15.22 -25.03 -0.76
N ARG A 334 15.56 -26.24 -0.32
CA ARG A 334 16.44 -27.15 -1.08
C ARG A 334 15.85 -27.44 -2.47
N ARG A 335 14.53 -27.55 -2.60
CA ARG A 335 13.89 -27.77 -3.91
C ARG A 335 14.00 -26.55 -4.83
N ILE A 336 13.75 -25.33 -4.35
CA ILE A 336 13.87 -24.14 -5.20
C ILE A 336 15.35 -23.88 -5.58
N VAL A 337 16.30 -24.06 -4.65
CA VAL A 337 17.74 -23.95 -4.95
C VAL A 337 18.16 -24.99 -6.00
N SER A 338 17.77 -26.26 -5.84
CA SER A 338 18.04 -27.33 -6.81
C SER A 338 17.40 -27.08 -8.18
N LYS A 339 16.22 -26.44 -8.21
CA LYS A 339 15.54 -26.06 -9.46
C LYS A 339 16.24 -24.89 -10.16
N LEU A 340 16.78 -23.94 -9.41
CA LEU A 340 17.54 -22.82 -9.96
C LEU A 340 18.89 -23.31 -10.51
N SER A 341 19.64 -24.11 -9.76
CA SER A 341 20.97 -24.59 -10.18
C SER A 341 20.99 -25.39 -11.48
N GLY A 342 19.85 -25.94 -11.90
CA GLY A 342 19.69 -26.65 -13.17
C GLY A 342 19.26 -25.78 -14.36
N GLN A 343 19.15 -24.45 -14.21
CA GLN A 343 18.79 -23.54 -15.29
C GLN A 343 20.00 -23.12 -16.15
N ASP A 344 19.73 -22.66 -17.37
CA ASP A 344 20.74 -21.99 -18.18
C ASP A 344 21.04 -20.58 -17.63
N TYR A 345 22.32 -20.34 -17.37
CA TYR A 345 22.89 -19.08 -16.88
C TYR A 345 23.68 -18.32 -17.95
N GLY A 346 23.55 -18.67 -19.23
CA GLY A 346 24.17 -17.94 -20.35
C GLY A 346 23.82 -16.44 -20.38
N TRP A 347 22.65 -16.05 -19.84
CA TRP A 347 22.28 -14.64 -19.63
C TRP A 347 23.21 -13.93 -18.63
N ALA A 348 23.59 -14.60 -17.54
CA ALA A 348 24.47 -14.06 -16.50
C ALA A 348 25.92 -13.95 -16.99
N GLU A 349 26.38 -14.92 -17.79
CA GLU A 349 27.68 -14.79 -18.47
C GLU A 349 27.70 -13.65 -19.48
N ALA A 350 26.64 -13.49 -20.28
CA ALA A 350 26.52 -12.40 -21.24
C ALA A 350 26.50 -11.03 -20.51
N ALA A 351 25.80 -10.93 -19.38
CA ALA A 351 25.82 -9.74 -18.52
C ALA A 351 27.23 -9.45 -17.98
N ARG A 352 27.95 -10.46 -17.46
CA ARG A 352 29.35 -10.30 -17.01
C ARG A 352 30.29 -9.86 -18.12
N ARG A 353 30.14 -10.38 -19.35
CA ARG A 353 30.95 -9.95 -20.50
C ARG A 353 30.67 -8.50 -20.89
N ARG A 354 29.42 -8.03 -20.81
CA ARG A 354 29.08 -6.61 -21.01
C ARG A 354 29.65 -5.74 -19.90
N LEU A 355 29.46 -6.12 -18.64
CA LEU A 355 30.03 -5.44 -17.48
C LEU A 355 31.55 -5.27 -17.64
N GLN A 356 32.27 -6.32 -18.05
CA GLN A 356 33.71 -6.24 -18.27
C GLN A 356 34.06 -5.19 -19.35
N GLY A 357 33.37 -5.19 -20.49
CA GLY A 357 33.61 -4.19 -21.54
C GLY A 357 33.32 -2.75 -21.10
N GLU A 358 32.24 -2.52 -20.36
CA GLU A 358 31.92 -1.19 -19.79
C GLU A 358 32.98 -0.76 -18.76
N LEU A 359 33.46 -1.68 -17.92
CA LEU A 359 34.55 -1.39 -16.98
C LEU A 359 35.87 -1.10 -17.70
N GLU A 360 36.21 -1.81 -18.77
CA GLU A 360 37.41 -1.53 -19.58
C GLU A 360 37.36 -0.13 -20.22
N ILE A 361 36.19 0.33 -20.66
CA ILE A 361 35.97 1.70 -21.18
C ILE A 361 36.16 2.74 -20.06
N ILE A 362 35.58 2.51 -18.89
CA ILE A 362 35.70 3.38 -17.71
C ILE A 362 37.17 3.46 -17.26
N ASP A 363 37.86 2.33 -17.19
CA ASP A 363 39.24 2.22 -16.72
C ASP A 363 40.23 2.88 -17.71
N ALA A 364 39.97 2.80 -19.01
CA ALA A 364 40.73 3.52 -20.02
C ALA A 364 40.56 5.05 -19.89
N TYR A 365 39.32 5.54 -19.75
CA TYR A 365 39.05 6.98 -19.62
C TYR A 365 39.63 7.56 -18.33
N TYR A 366 39.25 7.02 -17.17
CA TYR A 366 39.72 7.52 -15.88
C TYR A 366 41.21 7.23 -15.63
N GLY A 367 41.78 6.19 -16.25
CA GLY A 367 43.20 5.88 -16.21
C GLY A 367 44.11 6.89 -16.92
N GLU A 368 43.56 7.82 -17.70
CA GLU A 368 44.29 9.01 -18.17
C GLU A 368 44.21 10.16 -17.16
N LEU A 369 43.02 10.47 -16.64
CA LEU A 369 42.81 11.55 -15.67
C LEU A 369 43.53 11.29 -14.33
N LEU A 370 43.59 10.03 -13.86
CA LEU A 370 44.28 9.64 -12.62
C LEU A 370 45.81 9.85 -12.65
N LYS A 371 46.38 10.23 -13.80
CA LYS A 371 47.81 10.56 -13.94
C LYS A 371 48.11 12.04 -13.69
N GLU A 372 47.10 12.88 -13.42
CA GLU A 372 47.30 14.28 -13.08
C GLU A 372 48.12 14.43 -11.79
N PRO A 373 49.07 15.39 -11.73
CA PRO A 373 50.01 15.52 -10.61
C PRO A 373 49.45 16.24 -9.39
N ASP A 374 48.26 16.84 -9.49
CA ASP A 374 47.61 17.56 -8.39
C ASP A 374 46.80 16.59 -7.52
N GLU A 375 47.11 16.53 -6.22
CA GLU A 375 46.54 15.53 -5.32
C GLU A 375 45.05 15.74 -5.04
N GLU A 376 44.57 17.00 -4.96
CA GLU A 376 43.15 17.28 -4.74
C GLU A 376 42.31 16.88 -5.95
N GLN A 377 42.79 17.19 -7.16
CA GLN A 377 42.11 16.84 -8.41
C GLN A 377 42.10 15.32 -8.62
N ARG A 378 43.24 14.65 -8.36
CA ARG A 378 43.33 13.19 -8.46
C ARG A 378 42.38 12.48 -7.49
N LEU A 379 42.24 12.96 -6.25
CA LEU A 379 41.28 12.42 -5.26
C LEU A 379 39.83 12.60 -5.74
N ALA A 380 39.47 13.77 -6.26
CA ALA A 380 38.13 14.01 -6.80
C ALA A 380 37.82 13.12 -8.03
N VAL A 381 38.80 12.90 -8.91
CA VAL A 381 38.71 11.96 -10.05
C VAL A 381 38.57 10.53 -9.55
N GLU A 382 39.31 10.12 -8.52
CA GLU A 382 39.23 8.78 -7.92
C GLU A 382 37.86 8.51 -7.27
N GLU A 383 37.26 9.49 -6.59
CA GLU A 383 35.89 9.36 -6.07
C GLU A 383 34.87 9.19 -7.19
N GLN A 384 34.97 9.98 -8.27
CA GLN A 384 34.09 9.85 -9.44
C GLN A 384 34.25 8.49 -10.13
N TYR A 385 35.48 8.04 -10.35
CA TYR A 385 35.82 6.74 -10.90
C TYR A 385 35.24 5.59 -10.06
N ASN A 386 35.46 5.63 -8.75
CA ASN A 386 34.91 4.64 -7.81
C ASN A 386 33.37 4.67 -7.77
N GLY A 387 32.76 5.86 -7.87
CA GLY A 387 31.31 6.03 -7.99
C GLY A 387 30.76 5.37 -9.26
N ARG A 388 31.36 5.69 -10.42
CA ARG A 388 30.97 5.10 -11.73
C ARG A 388 31.15 3.60 -11.76
N ARG A 389 32.28 3.07 -11.29
CA ARG A 389 32.49 1.61 -11.22
C ARG A 389 31.44 0.92 -10.35
N LYS A 390 31.13 1.47 -9.17
CA LYS A 390 30.06 0.94 -8.30
C LYS A 390 28.69 0.99 -8.97
N GLU A 391 28.36 2.08 -9.65
CA GLU A 391 27.12 2.23 -10.44
C GLU A 391 27.03 1.18 -11.56
N THR A 392 28.07 1.04 -12.37
CA THR A 392 28.12 0.09 -13.50
C THR A 392 28.07 -1.36 -13.02
N ILE A 393 28.80 -1.72 -11.96
CA ILE A 393 28.70 -3.04 -11.32
C ILE A 393 27.27 -3.28 -10.85
N TRP A 394 26.67 -2.35 -10.11
CA TRP A 394 25.30 -2.50 -9.61
C TRP A 394 24.24 -2.66 -10.72
N GLN A 395 24.45 -2.07 -11.90
CA GLN A 395 23.55 -2.21 -13.05
C GLN A 395 23.69 -3.55 -13.78
N TYR A 396 24.92 -4.03 -14.02
CA TYR A 396 25.15 -5.21 -14.86
C TYR A 396 25.52 -6.50 -14.11
N GLU A 397 25.80 -6.44 -12.80
CA GLU A 397 26.10 -7.63 -12.00
C GLU A 397 24.87 -8.56 -11.94
N PRO A 398 24.96 -9.80 -12.45
CA PRO A 398 23.82 -10.71 -12.48
C PRO A 398 23.50 -11.22 -11.07
N HIS A 399 22.34 -10.85 -10.57
CA HIS A 399 21.86 -11.22 -9.23
C HIS A 399 20.55 -12.00 -9.32
N ILE A 400 20.40 -13.03 -8.48
CA ILE A 400 19.18 -13.82 -8.35
C ILE A 400 18.69 -13.69 -6.91
N SER A 401 17.54 -13.05 -6.73
CA SER A 401 16.90 -12.94 -5.42
C SER A 401 15.66 -13.83 -5.37
N VAL A 402 15.60 -14.72 -4.37
CA VAL A 402 14.43 -15.57 -4.09
C VAL A 402 13.74 -15.04 -2.84
N SER A 403 12.42 -14.87 -2.90
CA SER A 403 11.63 -14.39 -1.76
C SER A 403 10.30 -15.13 -1.63
N PRO A 404 9.90 -15.61 -0.43
CA PRO A 404 8.57 -16.15 -0.22
C PRO A 404 7.55 -15.01 -0.16
N VAL A 405 6.55 -15.02 -1.05
CA VAL A 405 5.51 -13.97 -1.12
C VAL A 405 4.28 -14.34 -0.32
N ILE A 406 3.85 -15.60 -0.45
CA ILE A 406 2.69 -16.19 0.22
C ILE A 406 3.10 -17.59 0.66
N TYR A 407 2.76 -17.97 1.88
CA TYR A 407 2.95 -19.32 2.40
C TYR A 407 1.73 -19.74 3.23
N GLY A 408 1.53 -21.04 3.41
CA GLY A 408 0.41 -21.51 4.22
C GLY A 408 0.31 -23.01 4.41
N LEU A 409 -0.54 -23.38 5.34
CA LEU A 409 -0.97 -24.75 5.59
C LEU A 409 -2.29 -25.00 4.87
N PHE A 410 -2.30 -26.04 4.04
CA PHE A 410 -3.42 -26.45 3.21
C PHE A 410 -3.79 -27.88 3.58
N HIS A 411 -4.97 -28.07 4.16
CA HIS A 411 -5.48 -29.38 4.53
C HIS A 411 -6.38 -29.88 3.40
N LEU A 412 -5.86 -30.84 2.64
CA LEU A 412 -6.48 -31.35 1.42
C LEU A 412 -6.87 -32.81 1.58
N ARG A 413 -7.94 -33.23 0.92
CA ARG A 413 -8.31 -34.63 0.84
C ARG A 413 -7.23 -35.40 0.05
N LYS A 414 -6.88 -36.59 0.53
CA LYS A 414 -6.11 -37.55 -0.26
C LYS A 414 -6.97 -38.05 -1.42
N GLN A 415 -6.50 -37.82 -2.65
CA GLN A 415 -7.12 -38.31 -3.89
C GLN A 415 -6.79 -39.78 -4.12
#